data_AF-A0A353R7Y1-F1
#
_entry.id   AF-A0A353R7Y1-F1
#
_cell.length_a   1.000
_cell.length_b   1.000
_cell.length_c   1.000
_cell.angle_alpha   90.00
_cell.angle_beta   90.00
_cell.angle_gamma   90.00
#
_symmetry.space_group_name_H-M   'P 1'
#
loop_
_entity.id
_entity.type
_entity.pdbx_description
1 polymer ?
#
loop_
_entity_poly.entity_id
_entity_poly.type
_entity_poly.pdbx_seq_one_letter_code
_entity_poly.pdbx_strand_id
1 'polypeptide(L)'
;SGERLPAYARRCVQDPETKIFSAQVWDPAKPYRWKFNNPPRVEHPLIYEAHIGMSAQEPEIADFDWFRERVLPRIARLGYNTIQLMAIQEHPYYGSFGYQVSNFFAASSRFGTPESFKKLIDQAHA
;
A
#
# COMPACT_ATOMS: atom_id res chain seq x y z
N SER A 1 0.81 4.40 32.80
CA SER A 1 0.12 3.89 31.58
C SER A 1 0.68 4.64 30.40
N GLY A 2 1.25 3.97 29.39
CA GLY A 2 1.76 4.66 28.21
C GLY A 2 0.64 4.93 27.21
N GLU A 3 0.73 6.02 26.46
CA GLU A 3 -0.13 6.28 25.31
C GLU A 3 -0.01 5.12 24.30
N ARG A 4 -1.11 4.81 23.61
CA ARG A 4 -1.21 3.72 22.63
C ARG A 4 -1.98 4.21 21.42
N LEU A 5 -1.57 3.75 20.24
CA LEU A 5 -2.36 3.94 19.04
C LEU A 5 -3.61 3.03 19.11
N PRO A 6 -4.79 3.50 18.67
CA PRO A 6 -5.96 2.64 18.57
C PRO A 6 -5.66 1.42 17.70
N ALA A 7 -6.02 0.22 18.19
CA ALA A 7 -5.78 -1.03 17.46
C ALA A 7 -6.48 -1.07 16.08
N TYR A 8 -7.58 -0.31 15.95
CA TYR A 8 -8.37 -0.15 14.73
C TYR A 8 -7.99 1.09 13.89
N ALA A 9 -6.85 1.74 14.19
CA ALA A 9 -6.39 2.88 13.41
C ALA A 9 -6.23 2.50 11.93
N ARG A 10 -6.84 3.29 11.05
CA ARG A 10 -6.81 3.09 9.58
C ARG A 10 -5.67 3.82 8.89
N ARG A 11 -4.97 4.67 9.63
CA ARG A 11 -3.78 5.38 9.19
C ARG A 11 -2.94 5.75 10.40
N CYS A 12 -1.66 5.40 10.34
CA CYS A 12 -0.65 5.89 11.27
C CYS A 12 0.41 6.60 10.44
N VAL A 13 1.03 7.66 10.97
CA VAL A 13 2.07 8.41 10.28
C VAL A 13 3.28 8.55 11.19
N GLN A 14 4.46 8.38 10.63
CA GLN A 14 5.71 8.57 11.36
C GLN A 14 6.14 10.04 11.29
N ASP A 15 6.42 10.62 12.44
CA ASP A 15 7.06 11.93 12.50
C ASP A 15 8.51 11.84 11.99
N PRO A 16 8.94 12.71 11.07
CA PRO A 16 10.25 12.61 10.43
C PRO A 16 11.42 12.92 11.36
N GLU A 17 11.20 13.65 12.47
CA GLU A 17 12.26 14.04 13.40
C GLU A 17 12.35 13.05 14.58
N THR A 18 11.23 12.88 15.29
CA THR A 18 11.13 12.05 16.50
C THR A 18 11.02 10.56 16.19
N LYS A 19 10.64 10.20 14.95
CA LYS A 19 10.37 8.82 14.49
C LYS A 19 9.21 8.13 15.21
N ILE A 20 8.45 8.86 16.03
CA ILE A 20 7.26 8.35 16.72
C ILE A 20 6.10 8.25 15.74
N PHE A 21 5.32 7.17 15.84
CA PHE A 21 4.09 7.02 15.07
C PHE A 21 2.90 7.62 15.81
N SER A 22 2.06 8.35 15.08
CA SER A 22 0.78 8.88 15.55
C SER A 22 -0.37 8.34 14.70
N ALA A 23 -1.52 8.08 15.32
CA ALA A 23 -2.73 7.73 14.59
C ALA A 23 -3.30 9.01 13.98
N GLN A 24 -3.52 8.99 12.66
CA GLN A 24 -4.20 10.07 11.96
C GLN A 24 -5.66 9.68 11.75
N VAL A 25 -6.59 10.50 12.23
CA VAL A 25 -8.01 10.34 11.90
C VAL A 25 -8.16 10.51 10.40
N TRP A 26 -8.49 9.42 9.71
CA TRP A 26 -8.66 9.41 8.27
C TRP A 26 -10.13 9.51 7.91
N ASP A 27 -10.54 10.72 7.53
CA ASP A 27 -11.89 11.08 7.09
C ASP A 27 -11.82 12.06 5.89
N PRO A 28 -11.52 11.58 4.68
CA PRO A 28 -11.38 12.45 3.52
C PRO A 28 -12.74 13.04 3.12
N ALA A 29 -12.81 14.36 2.92
CA ALA A 29 -14.03 15.07 2.51
C ALA A 29 -14.67 14.52 1.23
N LYS A 30 -13.86 13.91 0.34
CA LYS A 30 -14.32 13.18 -0.84
C LYS A 30 -13.78 11.75 -0.78
N PRO A 31 -14.56 10.78 -0.27
CA PRO A 31 -14.17 9.38 -0.27
C PRO A 31 -13.94 8.86 -1.70
N TYR A 32 -12.97 7.96 -1.88
CA TYR A 32 -12.76 7.30 -3.16
C TYR A 32 -13.99 6.49 -3.58
N ARG A 33 -14.34 6.59 -4.87
CA ARG A 33 -15.37 5.78 -5.51
C ARG A 33 -14.70 4.80 -6.47
N TRP A 34 -14.87 3.50 -6.22
CA TRP A 34 -14.42 2.43 -7.09
C TRP A 34 -15.06 2.55 -8.46
N LYS A 35 -14.25 2.37 -9.50
CA LYS A 35 -14.69 2.49 -10.90
C LYS A 35 -14.83 1.12 -11.57
N PHE A 36 -14.01 0.16 -11.16
CA PHE A 36 -13.96 -1.18 -11.75
C PHE A 36 -14.43 -2.22 -10.74
N ASN A 37 -15.12 -3.25 -11.25
CA ASN A 37 -15.47 -4.42 -10.46
C ASN A 37 -14.25 -5.32 -10.28
N ASN A 38 -14.33 -6.27 -9.35
CA ASN A 38 -13.29 -7.29 -9.24
C ASN A 38 -13.19 -8.08 -10.55
N PRO A 39 -11.96 -8.37 -11.04
CA PRO A 39 -11.78 -9.22 -12.20
C PRO A 39 -12.34 -10.62 -11.92
N PRO A 40 -12.76 -11.36 -12.98
CA PRO A 40 -13.21 -12.73 -12.80
C PRO A 40 -12.09 -13.60 -12.23
N ARG A 41 -12.46 -14.65 -11.51
CA ARG A 41 -11.49 -15.61 -10.98
C ARG A 41 -10.69 -16.23 -12.12
N VAL A 42 -9.37 -16.16 -12.03
CA VAL A 42 -8.46 -16.85 -12.94
C VAL A 42 -8.29 -18.31 -12.53
N GLU A 43 -8.22 -19.22 -13.50
CA GLU A 43 -7.98 -20.66 -13.26
C GLU A 43 -6.51 -20.92 -12.86
N HIS A 44 -5.58 -20.24 -13.53
CA HIS A 44 -4.14 -20.36 -13.29
C HIS A 44 -3.54 -18.97 -12.98
N PRO A 45 -3.22 -18.66 -11.71
CA PRO A 45 -2.64 -17.38 -11.36
C PRO A 45 -1.16 -17.31 -11.77
N LEU A 46 -0.84 -16.37 -12.65
CA LEU A 46 0.52 -15.93 -12.96
C LEU A 46 0.80 -14.71 -12.08
N ILE A 47 1.50 -14.96 -10.98
CA ILE A 47 1.66 -14.01 -9.88
C ILE A 47 2.93 -13.18 -10.08
N TYR A 48 2.77 -11.86 -10.10
CA TYR A 48 3.87 -10.91 -9.94
C TYR A 48 3.95 -10.49 -8.47
N GLU A 49 4.93 -10.99 -7.74
CA GLU A 49 5.19 -10.56 -6.36
C GLU A 49 5.92 -9.22 -6.36
N ALA A 50 5.44 -8.27 -5.54
CA ALA A 50 5.96 -6.92 -5.53
C ALA A 50 5.91 -6.27 -4.15
N HIS A 51 6.88 -5.36 -3.95
CA HIS A 51 6.95 -4.46 -2.81
C HIS A 51 6.95 -3.01 -3.33
N ILE A 52 5.97 -2.20 -2.90
CA ILE A 52 5.74 -0.85 -3.42
C ILE A 52 6.97 0.04 -3.25
N GLY A 53 7.48 0.13 -2.03
CA GLY A 53 8.60 1.02 -1.69
C GLY A 53 9.93 0.74 -2.39
N MET A 54 10.13 -0.44 -2.99
CA MET A 54 11.38 -0.84 -3.64
C MET A 54 11.23 -0.92 -5.17
N SER A 55 10.16 -0.34 -5.69
CA SER A 55 9.80 -0.44 -7.11
C SER A 55 10.36 0.68 -7.99
N ALA A 56 10.96 1.72 -7.38
CA ALA A 56 11.69 2.76 -8.09
C ALA A 56 13.13 2.31 -8.40
N GLN A 57 13.72 2.93 -9.42
CA GLN A 57 15.13 2.73 -9.77
C GLN A 57 16.06 3.51 -8.83
N GLU A 58 15.62 4.68 -8.39
CA GLU A 58 16.35 5.53 -7.45
C GLU A 58 16.31 4.95 -6.03
N PRO A 59 17.30 5.24 -5.18
CA PRO A 59 17.38 4.77 -3.79
C PRO A 59 16.40 5.52 -2.86
N GLU A 60 15.13 5.59 -3.26
CA GLU A 60 14.05 6.26 -2.56
C GLU A 60 12.85 5.33 -2.39
N ILE A 61 12.01 5.60 -1.40
CA ILE A 61 10.79 4.83 -1.18
C ILE A 61 9.75 5.26 -2.21
N ALA A 62 9.46 4.39 -3.17
CA ALA A 62 8.39 4.64 -4.13
C ALA A 62 7.00 4.59 -3.47
N ASP A 63 6.06 5.35 -4.01
CA ASP A 63 4.69 5.44 -3.52
C ASP A 63 3.69 4.62 -4.35
N PHE A 64 2.43 4.56 -3.89
CA PHE A 64 1.37 3.83 -4.58
C PHE A 64 1.06 4.39 -5.98
N ASP A 65 1.16 5.71 -6.17
CA ASP A 65 0.85 6.36 -7.44
C ASP A 65 1.97 6.07 -8.47
N TRP A 66 3.24 6.05 -8.04
CA TRP A 66 4.39 5.62 -8.83
C TRP A 66 4.23 4.17 -9.29
N PHE A 67 3.94 3.25 -8.37
CA PHE A 67 3.75 1.84 -8.71
C PHE A 67 2.60 1.67 -9.73
N ARG A 68 1.49 2.38 -9.50
CA ARG A 68 0.33 2.39 -10.39
C ARG A 68 0.71 2.83 -11.81
N GLU A 69 1.43 3.93 -11.94
CA GLU A 69 1.70 4.56 -13.24
C GLU A 69 2.87 3.93 -13.99
N ARG A 70 3.88 3.42 -13.27
CA ARG A 70 5.14 2.94 -13.86
C ARG A 70 5.26 1.42 -13.87
N VAL A 71 4.67 0.73 -12.90
CA VAL A 71 4.88 -0.72 -12.71
C VAL A 71 3.70 -1.54 -13.22
N LEU A 72 2.45 -1.14 -12.96
CA LEU A 72 1.28 -1.88 -13.46
C LEU A 72 1.29 -2.09 -14.99
N PRO A 73 1.59 -1.08 -15.85
CA PRO A 73 1.64 -1.30 -17.29
C PRO A 73 2.70 -2.32 -17.71
N ARG A 74 3.81 -2.40 -16.95
CA ARG A 74 4.86 -3.39 -17.19
C ARG A 74 4.38 -4.79 -16.79
N ILE A 75 3.73 -4.95 -15.64
CA ILE A 75 3.17 -6.24 -15.19
C ILE A 75 2.18 -6.78 -16.24
N ALA A 76 1.25 -5.93 -16.69
CA ALA A 76 0.27 -6.28 -17.72
C ALA A 76 0.95 -6.67 -19.04
N ARG A 77 1.95 -5.89 -19.50
CA ARG A 77 2.71 -6.20 -20.73
C ARG A 77 3.48 -7.52 -20.66
N LEU A 78 3.92 -7.93 -19.47
CA LEU A 78 4.60 -9.19 -19.24
C LEU A 78 3.65 -10.40 -19.16
N GLY A 79 2.33 -10.17 -19.17
CA GLY A 79 1.32 -11.24 -19.18
C GLY A 79 0.96 -11.83 -17.81
N TYR A 80 1.39 -11.20 -16.71
CA TYR A 80 0.93 -11.59 -15.37
C TYR A 80 -0.53 -11.20 -15.18
N ASN A 81 -1.28 -12.04 -14.47
CA ASN A 81 -2.72 -11.84 -14.26
C ASN A 81 -3.09 -11.65 -12.78
N THR A 82 -2.12 -11.76 -11.88
CA THR A 82 -2.30 -11.63 -10.43
C THR A 82 -1.11 -10.88 -9.85
N ILE A 83 -1.34 -10.01 -8.87
CA ILE A 83 -0.29 -9.27 -8.17
C ILE A 83 -0.33 -9.66 -6.69
N GLN A 84 0.80 -10.13 -6.16
CA GLN A 84 0.99 -10.34 -4.73
C GLN A 84 1.67 -9.09 -4.16
N LEU A 85 0.90 -8.26 -3.45
CA LEU A 85 1.42 -7.04 -2.83
C LEU A 85 1.91 -7.30 -1.41
N MET A 86 3.20 -7.10 -1.18
CA MET A 86 3.84 -7.25 0.11
C MET A 86 3.87 -5.93 0.89
N ALA A 87 4.05 -6.04 2.21
CA ALA A 87 4.30 -4.92 3.12
C ALA A 87 3.21 -3.82 3.14
N ILE A 88 1.98 -4.16 2.78
CA ILE A 88 0.86 -3.19 2.76
C ILE A 88 0.42 -2.81 4.17
N GLN A 89 0.36 -3.75 5.10
CA GLN A 89 0.01 -3.45 6.48
C GLN A 89 1.11 -2.61 7.13
N GLU A 90 0.73 -1.62 7.93
CA GLU A 90 1.69 -0.72 8.57
C GLU A 90 2.67 -1.46 9.49
N HIS A 91 3.95 -1.19 9.29
CA HIS A 91 5.07 -1.88 9.92
C HIS A 91 6.19 -0.84 10.23
N PRO A 92 6.53 -0.54 11.50
CA PRO A 92 7.42 0.56 11.82
C PRO A 92 8.86 0.32 11.39
N TYR A 93 9.29 -0.94 11.32
CA TYR A 93 10.63 -1.30 10.87
C TYR A 93 10.62 -1.65 9.38
N TYR A 94 11.10 -0.75 8.52
CA TYR A 94 11.13 -0.96 7.07
C TYR A 94 11.98 -2.18 6.67
N GLY A 95 13.07 -2.45 7.39
CA GLY A 95 13.92 -3.63 7.19
C GLY A 95 13.25 -4.97 7.53
N SER A 96 12.02 -4.95 8.09
CA SER A 96 11.22 -6.17 8.29
C SER A 96 10.59 -6.69 7.01
N PHE A 97 10.66 -5.96 5.89
CA PHE A 97 10.00 -6.33 4.63
C PHE A 97 8.47 -6.52 4.78
N GLY A 98 7.87 -5.84 5.76
CA GLY A 98 6.44 -5.94 6.08
C GLY A 98 6.06 -7.01 7.10
N TYR A 99 7.01 -7.81 7.59
CA TYR A 99 6.71 -8.92 8.49
C TYR A 99 6.51 -8.52 9.97
N GLN A 100 6.96 -7.32 10.37
CA GLN A 100 6.75 -6.80 11.72
C GLN A 100 5.62 -5.76 11.76
N VAL A 101 4.39 -6.24 11.58
CA VAL A 101 3.17 -5.41 11.58
C VAL A 101 2.91 -4.79 12.95
N SER A 102 2.62 -3.48 13.00
CA SER A 102 2.18 -2.78 14.23
C SER A 102 0.71 -2.38 14.20
N ASN A 103 0.17 -2.02 13.04
CA ASN A 103 -1.20 -1.52 12.90
C ASN A 103 -1.91 -2.26 11.76
N PHE A 104 -2.62 -3.33 12.10
CA PHE A 104 -3.19 -4.31 11.16
C PHE A 104 -4.20 -3.74 10.16
N PHE A 105 -4.87 -2.63 10.50
CA PHE A 105 -5.91 -2.00 9.68
C PHE A 105 -5.42 -0.76 8.93
N ALA A 106 -4.15 -0.36 9.12
CA ALA A 106 -3.56 0.78 8.43
C ALA A 106 -2.75 0.30 7.22
N ALA A 107 -3.03 0.89 6.05
CA ALA A 107 -2.09 0.81 4.95
C ALA A 107 -0.84 1.64 5.28
N SER A 108 0.35 1.07 5.02
CA SER A 108 1.65 1.68 5.31
C SER A 108 1.72 3.11 4.77
N SER A 109 1.90 4.09 5.65
CA SER A 109 1.89 5.50 5.25
C SER A 109 3.11 5.91 4.44
N ARG A 110 4.17 5.08 4.44
CA ARG A 110 5.39 5.32 3.67
C ARG A 110 5.14 5.40 2.17
N PHE A 111 4.10 4.72 1.69
CA PHE A 111 3.77 4.67 0.27
C PHE A 111 2.65 5.63 -0.10
N GLY A 112 2.19 6.48 0.82
CA GLY A 112 1.15 7.48 0.56
C GLY A 112 -0.11 7.28 1.40
N THR A 113 -1.27 7.57 0.79
CA THR A 113 -2.57 7.61 1.48
C THR A 113 -3.39 6.34 1.25
N PRO A 114 -4.36 6.02 2.14
CA PRO A 114 -5.34 4.97 1.87
C PRO A 114 -6.09 5.15 0.54
N GLU A 115 -6.32 6.39 0.09
CA GLU A 115 -6.99 6.64 -1.20
C GLU A 115 -6.06 6.36 -2.39
N SER A 116 -4.76 6.66 -2.29
CA SER A 116 -3.77 6.26 -3.31
C SER A 116 -3.66 4.74 -3.40
N PHE A 117 -3.74 4.03 -2.28
CA PHE A 117 -3.79 2.56 -2.30
C PHE A 117 -5.05 2.04 -3.02
N LYS A 118 -6.23 2.61 -2.74
CA LYS A 118 -7.47 2.24 -3.47
C LYS A 118 -7.35 2.49 -4.97
N LYS A 119 -6.79 3.63 -5.39
CA LYS A 119 -6.52 3.94 -6.81
C LYS A 119 -5.61 2.91 -7.46
N LEU A 120 -4.58 2.44 -6.75
CA LEU A 120 -3.68 1.40 -7.24
C LEU A 120 -4.46 0.10 -7.52
N ILE A 121 -5.28 -0.35 -6.57
CA ILE A 121 -6.08 -1.58 -6.72
C ILE A 121 -7.10 -1.44 -7.85
N ASP A 122 -7.82 -0.31 -7.89
CA ASP A 122 -8.84 -0.05 -8.92
C ASP A 122 -8.22 -0.02 -10.33
N GLN A 123 -7.02 0.57 -10.48
CA GLN A 123 -6.29 0.58 -11.76
C GLN A 123 -5.74 -0.80 -12.13
N ALA A 124 -5.40 -1.66 -11.16
CA ALA A 124 -4.99 -3.03 -11.43
C ALA A 124 -6.17 -3.92 -11.87
N HIS A 125 -7.41 -3.55 -11.52
CA HIS A 125 -8.63 -4.23 -11.96
C HIS A 125 -9.18 -3.73 -13.32
N ALA A 126 -8.69 -2.59 -13.80
CA ALA A 126 -9.10 -1.97 -15.07
C ALA A 126 -8.61 -2.76 -16.29
#